data_AF-A0A4P6Q2X1-F1
#
_entry.id   AF-A0A4P6Q2X1-F1
#
_cell.length_a   1.000
_cell.length_b   1.000
_cell.length_c   1.000
_cell.angle_alpha   90.00
_cell.angle_beta   90.00
_cell.angle_gamma   90.00
#
_symmetry.space_group_name_H-M   'P 1'
#
loop_
_entity.id
_entity.type
_entity.pdbx_description
1 polymer ?
#
loop_
_entity_poly.entity_id
_entity_poly.type
_entity_poly.pdbx_seq_one_letter_code
_entity_poly.pdbx_strand_id
1 'polypeptide(L)' 'MESKDNELDELVREELGDEPSQEAKDYARELYEKYRLPSTPPDTEEDA' A
#
# COMPACT_ATOMS: atom_id res chain seq x y z
N MET A 1 -22.33 6.73 2.75
CA MET A 1 -21.24 7.65 2.34
C MET A 1 -20.25 6.88 1.46
N GLU A 2 -20.73 6.03 0.55
CA GLU A 2 -19.89 5.09 -0.21
C GLU A 2 -19.59 5.61 -1.62
N SER A 3 -20.30 6.66 -2.04
CA SER A 3 -20.19 7.27 -3.36
C SER A 3 -19.05 8.29 -3.48
N LYS A 4 -18.65 8.93 -2.37
CA LYS A 4 -17.55 9.91 -2.37
C LYS A 4 -16.17 9.26 -2.47
N ASP A 5 -16.01 8.09 -1.87
CA ASP A 5 -14.76 7.34 -1.92
C ASP A 5 -14.49 6.79 -3.33
N ASN A 6 -15.56 6.42 -4.05
CA ASN A 6 -15.48 5.98 -5.45
C ASN A 6 -15.11 7.12 -6.41
N GLU A 7 -15.67 8.33 -6.25
CA GLU A 7 -15.33 9.48 -7.10
C GLU A 7 -13.85 9.90 -6.94
N LEU A 8 -13.31 9.79 -5.74
CA LEU A 8 -11.91 10.11 -5.48
C LEU A 8 -10.98 9.06 -6.10
N ASP A 9 -11.29 7.77 -5.96
CA ASP A 9 -10.53 6.67 -6.54
C ASP A 9 -10.55 6.70 -8.08
N GLU A 10 -11.66 7.12 -8.67
CA GLU A 10 -11.83 7.26 -10.12
C GLU A 10 -11.01 8.45 -10.64
N LEU A 11 -11.07 9.59 -9.96
CA LEU A 11 -10.24 10.77 -10.27
C LEU A 11 -8.74 10.48 -10.14
N VAL A 12 -8.34 9.75 -9.10
CA VAL A 12 -6.94 9.38 -8.85
C VAL A 12 -6.43 8.41 -9.93
N ARG A 13 -7.27 7.46 -10.37
CA ARG A 13 -6.92 6.57 -11.50
C ARG A 13 -6.83 7.30 -12.82
N GLU A 14 -7.70 8.28 -13.05
CA GLU A 14 -7.68 9.09 -14.27
C GLU A 14 -6.38 9.92 -14.37
N GLU A 15 -5.85 10.39 -13.24
CA GLU A 15 -4.62 11.18 -13.18
C GLU A 15 -3.33 10.31 -13.14
N LEU A 16 -3.34 9.21 -12.39
CA LEU A 16 -2.13 8.39 -12.14
C LEU A 16 -2.04 7.13 -13.00
N GLY A 17 -3.13 6.75 -13.67
CA GLY A 17 -3.27 5.50 -14.42
C GLY A 17 -3.78 4.32 -13.59
N ASP A 18 -4.36 3.32 -14.26
CA ASP A 18 -5.03 2.17 -13.63
C ASP A 18 -4.09 1.23 -12.86
N GLU A 19 -2.84 1.11 -13.27
CA GLU A 19 -1.89 0.18 -12.64
C GLU A 19 -0.46 0.74 -12.61
N PRO A 20 0.25 0.66 -11.47
CA PRO A 20 1.66 1.04 -11.41
C PRO A 20 2.48 0.17 -12.36
N SER A 21 3.46 0.79 -13.03
CA SER A 21 4.35 0.07 -13.95
C SER A 21 5.12 -1.05 -13.23
N GLN A 22 5.58 -2.03 -13.99
CA GLN A 22 6.40 -3.12 -13.44
C GLN A 22 7.67 -2.57 -12.75
N GLU A 23 8.28 -1.54 -13.33
CA GLU A 23 9.43 -0.83 -12.75
C GLU A 23 9.09 -0.21 -11.38
N ALA A 24 7.92 0.43 -11.24
CA ALA A 24 7.49 1.00 -9.96
C ALA A 24 7.25 -0.08 -8.90
N LYS A 25 6.69 -1.24 -9.30
CA LYS A 25 6.51 -2.39 -8.42
C LYS A 25 7.85 -2.97 -7.95
N ASP A 26 8.82 -3.06 -8.85
CA ASP A 26 10.15 -3.58 -8.52
C ASP A 26 10.91 -2.60 -7.61
N TYR A 27 10.82 -1.29 -7.86
CA TYR A 27 11.39 -0.27 -6.98
C TYR A 27 10.77 -0.28 -5.58
N ALA A 28 9.44 -0.43 -5.48
CA ALA A 28 8.76 -0.57 -4.19
C ALA A 28 9.24 -1.82 -3.42
N ARG A 29 9.49 -2.93 -4.13
CA ARG A 29 10.05 -4.15 -3.54
C ARG A 29 11.46 -3.91 -2.99
N GLU A 30 12.34 -3.28 -3.76
CA GLU A 30 13.70 -2.95 -3.31
C GLU A 30 13.69 -2.08 -2.05
N LEU A 31 12.83 -1.06 -2.01
CA LEU A 31 12.67 -0.20 -0.84
C LEU A 31 12.17 -0.98 0.39
N TYR A 32 11.17 -1.85 0.19
CA TYR A 32 10.67 -2.69 1.26
C TYR A 32 11.78 -3.59 1.80
N GLU A 33 12.54 -4.28 0.94
CA GLU A 33 13.64 -5.15 1.38
C GLU A 33 14.74 -4.36 2.12
N LYS A 34 15.08 -3.17 1.64
CA LYS A 34 16.12 -2.33 2.22
C LYS A 34 15.76 -1.80 3.61
N TYR A 35 14.50 -1.42 3.81
CA TYR A 35 14.04 -0.77 5.05
C TYR A 35 13.08 -1.61 5.87
N ARG A 36 12.87 -2.87 5.48
CA ARG A 36 12.07 -3.83 6.25
C ARG A 36 12.66 -3.91 7.65
N LEU A 37 11.87 -3.46 8.61
CA LEU A 37 12.19 -3.68 10.01
C LEU A 37 12.23 -5.19 10.26
N PRO A 38 13.21 -5.70 11.03
CA PRO A 38 13.15 -7.08 11.50
C PRO A 38 11.80 -7.27 12.17
N SER A 39 11.06 -8.30 11.78
CA SER A 39 9.73 -8.57 12.30
C SER A 39 9.77 -8.49 13.83
N THR A 40 9.12 -7.48 14.41
CA THR A 40 8.74 -7.53 15.80
C THR A 40 8.00 -8.84 15.99
N PRO A 41 8.37 -9.69 16.98
CA PRO A 41 7.57 -10.86 17.28
C PRO A 41 6.12 -10.39 17.51
N PRO A 42 5.11 -11.22 17.18
CA PRO A 42 3.74 -10.88 17.56
C PRO A 42 3.72 -10.74 19.08
N ASP A 43 3.62 -9.50 19.58
CA ASP A 43 3.22 -9.28 20.96
C ASP A 43 1.84 -9.92 21.08
N THR A 44 1.88 -11.06 21.75
CA THR A 44 0.74 -11.70 22.35
C THR A 44 0.19 -10.67 23.33
N GLU A 45 -1.06 -10.26 23.15
CA GLU A 45 -2.05 -9.99 24.20
C GLU A 45 -3.31 -9.35 23.61
N GLU A 46 -4.10 -10.20 22.94
CA GLU A 46 -5.53 -10.31 23.25
C GLU A 46 -5.63 -10.85 24.71
N ASP A 47 -6.52 -10.27 25.51
CA ASP A 47 -6.87 -10.62 26.91
C ASP A 47 -5.94 -10.16 28.08
N ALA A 48 -6.29 -9.01 28.68
CA ALA A 48 -6.33 -8.80 30.14
C ALA A 48 -7.26 -7.63 30.53
#